data_AF-A0A537F2R7-F1
#
_entry.id   AF-A0A537F2R7-F1
#
_cell.length_a   1.000
_cell.length_b   1.000
_cell.length_c   1.000
_cell.angle_alpha   90.00
_cell.angle_beta   90.00
_cell.angle_gamma   90.00
#
_symmetry.space_group_name_H-M   'P 1'
#
loop_
_entity.id
_entity.type
_entity.pdbx_description
1 polymer ?
#
loop_
_entity_poly.entity_id
_entity_poly.type
_entity_poly.pdbx_seq_one_letter_code
_entity_poly.pdbx_strand_id
1 'polypeptide(L)'
;MSSRLADGNTVLIIDNSIDFQGGVQGVCVDQSEFLILHPDGSDNFDASCSFNAVILGNAGTVALMFAGNGQGLSFHGSFAINQGTGSLSGAQLQGVFAGSFTSATTFAGTITAQLH
;
A
#
# COMPACT_ATOMS: atom_id res chain seq x y z
N MET A 1 -16.23 -1.30 1.48
CA MET A 1 -16.17 -1.27 0.00
C MET A 1 -17.33 -0.45 -0.62
N SER A 2 -17.02 0.45 -1.55
CA SER A 2 -17.99 1.11 -2.44
C SER A 2 -17.52 1.09 -3.90
N SER A 3 -18.44 1.23 -4.87
CA SER A 3 -18.10 1.23 -6.30
C SER A 3 -18.97 2.21 -7.12
N ARG A 4 -18.41 2.76 -8.21
CA ARG A 4 -19.14 3.53 -9.22
C ARG A 4 -18.50 3.40 -10.61
N LEU A 5 -19.29 3.66 -11.65
CA LEU A 5 -18.78 3.78 -13.02
C LEU A 5 -18.50 5.26 -13.37
N ALA A 6 -17.41 5.51 -14.09
CA ALA A 6 -17.05 6.84 -14.60
C ALA A 6 -16.29 6.70 -15.92
N ASP A 7 -16.85 7.22 -17.02
CA ASP A 7 -16.22 7.26 -18.35
C ASP A 7 -15.66 5.90 -18.84
N GLY A 8 -16.37 4.81 -18.52
CA GLY A 8 -15.96 3.44 -18.87
C GLY A 8 -15.06 2.77 -17.83
N ASN A 9 -14.49 3.52 -16.88
CA ASN A 9 -13.74 2.97 -15.76
C ASN A 9 -14.67 2.53 -14.63
N THR A 10 -14.22 1.56 -13.84
CA THR A 10 -14.83 1.23 -12.55
C THR A 10 -13.97 1.82 -11.45
N VAL A 11 -14.56 2.68 -10.61
CA VAL A 11 -13.91 3.28 -9.45
C VAL A 11 -14.36 2.54 -8.20
N LEU A 12 -13.40 2.13 -7.39
CA LEU A 12 -13.60 1.32 -6.19
C LEU A 12 -12.94 2.01 -5.00
N ILE A 13 -13.59 1.91 -3.83
CA ILE A 13 -12.97 2.19 -2.54
C ILE A 13 -12.98 0.88 -1.77
N ILE A 14 -11.81 0.37 -1.44
CA ILE A 14 -11.60 -0.94 -0.84
C ILE A 14 -10.92 -0.75 0.51
N ASP A 15 -11.32 -1.57 1.48
CA ASP A 15 -10.67 -1.67 2.77
C ASP A 15 -9.87 -2.97 2.77
N ASN A 16 -8.55 -2.90 2.91
CA ASN A 16 -7.68 -4.06 2.90
C ASN A 16 -6.81 -4.09 4.18
N SER A 17 -6.13 -5.21 4.41
CA SER A 17 -5.18 -5.35 5.52
C SER A 17 -3.90 -5.98 5.01
N ILE A 18 -2.77 -5.45 5.44
CA ILE A 18 -1.44 -5.81 4.97
C ILE A 18 -0.58 -6.16 6.17
N ASP A 19 -0.01 -7.36 6.14
CA ASP A 19 1.00 -7.79 7.10
C ASP A 19 2.40 -7.57 6.50
N PHE A 20 3.09 -6.52 6.98
CA PHE A 20 4.46 -6.22 6.56
C PHE A 20 5.45 -7.04 7.39
N GLN A 21 6.43 -7.61 6.71
CA GLN A 21 7.48 -8.44 7.30
C GLN A 21 8.87 -8.01 6.78
N GLY A 22 9.92 -8.29 7.54
CA GLY A 22 11.31 -7.98 7.16
C GLY A 22 11.77 -6.58 7.55
N GLY A 23 12.19 -5.76 6.58
CA GLY A 23 12.75 -4.41 6.85
C GLY A 23 11.72 -3.37 7.28
N VAL A 24 10.45 -3.59 6.90
CA VAL A 24 9.28 -2.89 7.44
C VAL A 24 8.41 -3.96 8.05
N GLN A 25 8.07 -3.83 9.32
CA GLN A 25 7.27 -4.81 10.05
C GLN A 25 6.07 -4.12 10.68
N GLY A 26 4.94 -4.82 10.70
CA GLY A 26 3.72 -4.36 11.35
C GLY A 26 2.48 -4.70 10.52
N VAL A 27 1.33 -4.68 11.19
CA VAL A 27 0.05 -4.98 10.53
C VAL A 27 -0.70 -3.68 10.31
N CYS A 28 -0.88 -3.38 9.04
CA CYS A 28 -1.77 -2.34 8.56
C CYS A 28 -3.18 -2.93 8.47
N VAL A 29 -4.11 -2.40 9.26
CA VAL A 29 -5.52 -2.81 9.27
C VAL A 29 -6.35 -1.67 8.70
N ASP A 30 -7.42 -2.02 7.98
CA ASP A 30 -8.36 -1.07 7.37
C ASP A 30 -7.67 0.02 6.51
N GLN A 31 -6.67 -0.36 5.70
CA GLN A 31 -6.14 0.56 4.70
C GLN A 31 -7.25 0.86 3.70
N SER A 32 -7.46 2.16 3.49
CA SER A 32 -8.37 2.63 2.47
C SER A 32 -7.60 2.80 1.17
N GLU A 33 -8.04 2.06 0.16
CA GLU A 33 -7.50 2.06 -1.19
C GLU A 33 -8.53 2.62 -2.16
N PHE A 34 -8.12 3.61 -2.96
CA PHE A 34 -8.86 4.15 -4.08
C PHE A 34 -8.31 3.54 -5.37
N LEU A 35 -9.10 2.69 -6.02
CA LEU A 35 -8.70 1.90 -7.19
C LEU A 35 -9.53 2.32 -8.40
N ILE A 36 -8.87 2.54 -9.54
CA ILE A 36 -9.49 2.76 -10.84
C ILE A 36 -9.15 1.54 -11.71
N LEU A 37 -10.17 0.76 -12.08
CA LEU A 37 -10.04 -0.32 -13.05
C LEU A 37 -10.40 0.20 -14.45
N HIS A 38 -9.53 -0.05 -15.41
CA HIS A 38 -9.70 0.35 -16.81
C HIS A 38 -10.31 -0.78 -17.66
N PRO A 39 -11.02 -0.43 -18.76
CA PRO A 39 -11.58 -1.42 -19.68
C PRO A 39 -10.56 -2.37 -20.32
N ASP A 40 -9.29 -1.97 -20.40
CA ASP A 40 -8.20 -2.79 -20.95
C ASP A 40 -7.62 -3.79 -19.94
N GLY A 41 -8.15 -3.81 -18.71
CA GLY A 41 -7.72 -4.68 -17.63
C GLY A 41 -6.51 -4.19 -16.84
N SER A 42 -6.03 -2.97 -17.12
CA SER A 42 -5.07 -2.27 -16.27
C SER A 42 -5.77 -1.55 -15.11
N ASP A 43 -5.00 -1.15 -14.11
CA ASP A 43 -5.49 -0.37 -12.99
C ASP A 43 -4.47 0.64 -12.44
N ASN A 44 -4.97 1.66 -11.77
CA ASN A 44 -4.19 2.57 -10.93
C ASN A 44 -4.82 2.63 -9.54
N PHE A 45 -3.99 2.78 -8.51
CA PHE A 45 -4.49 2.98 -7.16
C PHE A 45 -3.63 3.92 -6.33
N ASP A 46 -4.29 4.57 -5.39
CA ASP A 46 -3.70 5.30 -4.28
C ASP A 46 -4.24 4.71 -2.98
N ALA A 47 -3.39 4.55 -1.98
CA ALA A 47 -3.81 4.06 -0.68
C ALA A 47 -3.05 4.75 0.46
N SER A 48 -3.64 4.72 1.65
CA SER A 48 -2.93 5.17 2.84
C SER A 48 -3.21 4.24 4.02
N CYS A 49 -2.22 4.07 4.88
CA CYS A 49 -2.37 3.27 6.07
C CYS A 49 -1.60 3.82 7.26
N SER A 50 -2.24 3.84 8.42
CA SER A 50 -1.59 4.16 9.68
C SER A 50 -1.52 2.94 10.58
N PHE A 51 -0.31 2.60 11.05
CA PHE A 51 -0.11 1.42 11.90
C PHE A 51 1.14 1.52 12.76
N ASN A 52 1.21 0.68 13.79
CA ASN A 52 2.41 0.51 14.60
C ASN A 52 3.42 -0.30 13.80
N ALA A 53 4.60 0.28 13.57
CA ALA A 53 5.62 -0.28 12.72
C ALA A 53 6.96 -0.41 13.45
N VAL A 54 7.74 -1.39 13.00
CA VAL A 54 9.18 -1.46 13.24
C VAL A 54 9.86 -1.37 11.89
N ILE A 55 10.58 -0.27 11.64
CA ILE A 55 11.24 0.00 10.37
C ILE A 55 12.73 0.03 10.59
N LEU A 56 13.43 -0.96 10.02
CA LEU A 56 14.87 -1.16 10.18
C LEU A 56 15.31 -1.12 11.66
N GLY A 57 14.48 -1.68 12.55
CA GLY A 57 14.71 -1.71 14.00
C GLY A 57 14.17 -0.52 14.80
N ASN A 58 13.68 0.54 14.15
CA ASN A 58 13.10 1.70 14.82
C ASN A 58 11.59 1.52 14.99
N ALA A 59 11.11 1.58 16.23
CA ALA A 59 9.71 1.43 16.56
C ALA A 59 8.98 2.77 16.65
N GLY A 60 7.73 2.79 16.16
CA GLY A 60 6.85 3.95 16.25
C GLY A 60 5.51 3.68 15.56
N THR A 61 4.68 4.69 15.44
CA THR A 61 3.52 4.67 14.53
C THR A 61 3.92 5.39 13.25
N VAL A 62 3.46 4.89 12.10
CA VAL A 62 3.66 5.55 10.80
C VAL A 62 2.35 5.67 10.06
N ALA A 63 2.24 6.72 9.26
CA ALA A 63 1.27 6.84 8.17
C ALA A 63 2.04 6.70 6.85
N LEU A 64 1.81 5.61 6.13
CA LEU A 64 2.36 5.37 4.80
C LEU A 64 1.34 5.79 3.73
N MET A 65 1.83 6.39 2.65
CA MET A 65 1.08 6.64 1.42
C MET A 65 1.64 5.74 0.32
N PHE A 66 0.75 5.17 -0.49
CA PHE A 66 1.07 4.26 -1.58
C PHE A 66 0.46 4.81 -2.86
N ALA A 67 1.19 4.65 -3.96
CA ALA A 67 0.69 4.85 -5.32
C ALA A 67 1.22 3.73 -6.20
N GLY A 68 0.35 3.15 -7.04
CA GLY A 68 0.70 1.98 -7.82
C GLY A 68 -0.15 1.78 -9.07
N ASN A 69 0.25 0.78 -9.83
CA ASN A 69 -0.39 0.34 -11.05
C ASN A 69 -0.45 -1.18 -11.09
N GLY A 70 -1.49 -1.72 -11.72
CA GLY A 70 -1.68 -3.14 -11.91
C GLY A 70 -2.04 -3.52 -13.35
N GLN A 71 -1.84 -4.80 -13.64
CA GLN A 71 -2.25 -5.46 -14.88
C GLN A 71 -2.69 -6.88 -14.55
N GLY A 72 -3.98 -7.15 -14.71
CA GLY A 72 -4.56 -8.45 -14.35
C GLY A 72 -4.40 -8.76 -12.86
N LEU A 73 -3.54 -9.73 -12.51
CA LEU A 73 -3.31 -10.14 -11.12
C LEU A 73 -2.02 -9.57 -10.50
N SER A 74 -1.24 -8.82 -11.26
CA SER A 74 0.07 -8.30 -10.82
C SER A 74 0.00 -6.80 -10.61
N PHE A 75 0.74 -6.31 -9.61
CA PHE A 75 0.80 -4.88 -9.30
C PHE A 75 2.19 -4.48 -8.82
N HIS A 76 2.49 -3.19 -8.93
CA HIS A 76 3.72 -2.59 -8.43
C HIS A 76 3.52 -1.10 -8.17
N GLY A 77 4.42 -0.50 -7.40
CA GLY A 77 4.35 0.91 -7.10
C GLY A 77 5.40 1.38 -6.12
N SER A 78 5.11 2.54 -5.54
CA SER A 78 5.98 3.20 -4.56
C SER A 78 5.21 3.58 -3.32
N PHE A 79 5.93 3.71 -2.21
CA PHE A 79 5.39 4.20 -0.97
C PHE A 79 6.36 5.14 -0.26
N ALA A 80 5.81 6.01 0.56
CA ALA A 80 6.58 6.91 1.40
C ALA A 80 5.90 7.12 2.75
N ILE A 81 6.69 7.50 3.75
CA ILE A 81 6.13 7.96 5.03
C ILE A 81 5.62 9.39 4.90
N ASN A 82 4.37 9.61 5.31
CA ASN A 82 3.78 10.94 5.42
C ASN A 82 3.97 11.49 6.84
N GLN A 83 3.84 10.63 7.85
CA GLN A 83 4.01 11.00 9.25
C GLN A 83 4.55 9.83 10.07
N GLY A 84 5.40 10.10 11.05
CA GLY A 84 5.88 9.11 12.01
C GLY A 84 5.86 9.64 13.45
N THR A 85 5.82 8.72 14.42
CA THR A 85 5.90 9.02 15.86
C THR A 85 7.00 8.18 16.53
N GLY A 86 7.34 8.49 17.79
CA GLY A 86 8.39 7.77 18.52
C GLY A 86 9.74 7.91 17.82
N SER A 87 10.46 6.80 17.66
CA SER A 87 11.75 6.79 16.95
C SER A 87 11.64 7.01 15.44
N LEU A 88 10.41 7.04 14.90
CA LEU A 88 10.13 7.33 13.49
C LEU A 88 9.67 8.78 13.28
N SER A 89 9.67 9.61 14.32
CA SER A 89 9.36 11.03 14.19
C SER A 89 10.37 11.73 13.28
N GLY A 90 9.88 12.37 12.22
CA GLY A 90 10.72 13.05 11.22
C GLY A 90 11.49 12.13 10.27
N ALA A 91 11.26 10.81 10.33
CA ALA A 91 11.88 9.86 9.42
C ALA A 91 11.53 10.16 7.95
N GLN A 92 12.50 9.98 7.05
CA GLN A 92 12.28 10.04 5.61
C GLN A 92 12.42 8.63 5.03
N LEU A 93 11.29 7.96 4.85
CA LEU A 93 11.22 6.64 4.26
C LEU A 93 10.61 6.74 2.85
N GLN A 94 11.27 6.09 1.91
CA GLN A 94 10.76 5.86 0.56
C GLN A 94 11.06 4.43 0.13
N GLY A 95 10.16 3.84 -0.64
CA GLY A 95 10.32 2.46 -1.09
C GLY A 95 9.49 2.12 -2.30
N VAL A 96 9.74 0.92 -2.81
CA VAL A 96 9.01 0.32 -3.92
C VAL A 96 8.45 -1.03 -3.48
N PHE A 97 7.34 -1.42 -4.09
CA PHE A 97 6.72 -2.71 -3.88
C PHE A 97 6.34 -3.35 -5.22
N ALA A 98 6.27 -4.68 -5.22
CA ALA A 98 5.71 -5.46 -6.31
C ALA A 98 5.03 -6.71 -5.74
N GLY A 99 3.94 -7.14 -6.35
CA GLY A 99 3.20 -8.30 -5.87
C GLY A 99 2.20 -8.85 -6.87
N SER A 100 1.51 -9.90 -6.43
CA SER A 100 0.43 -10.50 -7.18
C SER A 100 -0.62 -11.11 -6.28
N PHE A 101 -1.88 -11.06 -6.71
CA PHE A 101 -2.98 -11.77 -6.06
C PHE A 101 -2.76 -13.28 -6.14
N THR A 102 -2.83 -13.94 -4.99
CA THR A 102 -2.73 -15.41 -4.84
C THR A 102 -4.10 -16.07 -4.72
N SER A 103 -5.13 -15.27 -4.40
CA SER A 103 -6.55 -15.65 -4.43
C SER A 103 -7.40 -14.41 -4.64
N ALA A 104 -8.73 -14.56 -4.63
CA ALA A 104 -9.66 -13.43 -4.73
C ALA A 104 -9.53 -12.41 -3.60
N THR A 105 -8.92 -12.77 -2.46
CA THR A 105 -8.83 -11.91 -1.26
C THR A 105 -7.44 -11.85 -0.65
N THR A 106 -6.43 -12.44 -1.29
CA THR A 106 -5.06 -12.47 -0.76
C THR A 106 -4.07 -12.16 -1.85
N PHE A 107 -2.99 -11.47 -1.48
CA PHE A 107 -1.84 -11.24 -2.33
C PHE A 107 -0.55 -11.49 -1.58
N ALA A 108 0.54 -11.64 -2.31
CA ALA A 108 1.89 -11.69 -1.76
C ALA A 108 2.82 -10.86 -2.64
N GLY A 109 3.89 -10.32 -2.04
CA GLY A 109 4.79 -9.44 -2.75
C GLY A 109 6.09 -9.19 -1.98
N THR A 110 6.91 -8.34 -2.58
CA THR A 110 8.16 -7.86 -1.99
C THR A 110 8.10 -6.35 -1.83
N ILE A 111 8.83 -5.87 -0.82
CA ILE A 111 9.04 -4.45 -0.59
C ILE A 111 10.54 -4.19 -0.47
N THR A 112 10.98 -3.05 -0.98
CA THR A 112 12.33 -2.52 -0.74
C THR A 112 12.19 -1.10 -0.22
N ALA A 113 12.80 -0.81 0.92
CA ALA A 113 12.68 0.46 1.60
C ALA A 113 14.05 1.07 1.90
N GLN A 114 14.15 2.39 1.80
CA GLN A 114 15.32 3.18 2.19
C GLN A 114 14.88 4.23 3.21
N LEU A 115 15.53 4.21 4.36
CA LEU A 115 15.36 5.19 5.43
C LEU A 115 16.54 6.17 5.36
N HIS A 116 16.24 7.46 5.28
CA HIS A 116 17.20 8.57 5.32
C HIS A 116 17.13 9.30 6.66
#